data_AF-A0A354IS67-F1
#
_entry.id   AF-A0A354IS67-F1
#
_cell.length_a   1.000
_cell.length_b   1.000
_cell.length_c   1.000
_cell.angle_alpha   90.00
_cell.angle_beta   90.00
_cell.angle_gamma   90.00
#
_symmetry.space_group_name_H-M   'P 1'
#
loop_
_entity.id
_entity.type
_entity.pdbx_description
1 polymer ?
#
loop_
_entity_poly.entity_id
_entity_poly.type
_entity_poly.pdbx_seq_one_letter_code
_entity_poly.pdbx_strand_id
1 'polypeptide(L)' 'MTSHPPAGGPAATGIFHESSILQTTPASPFDAIVIGAGFGGICMGRALLRAGIRHFLILERADDIGG' A
#
# COMPACT_ATOMS: atom_id res chain seq x y z
N MET A 1 -17.65 45.75 -22.62
CA MET A 1 -17.76 44.61 -23.54
C MET A 1 -16.45 44.57 -24.31
N THR A 2 -15.52 43.63 -24.12
CA THR A 2 -15.68 42.19 -24.07
C THR A 2 -14.58 41.51 -23.24
N SER A 3 -15.02 40.57 -22.40
CA SER A 3 -14.36 39.34 -21.91
C SER A 3 -12.90 39.05 -22.30
N HIS A 4 -12.11 38.74 -21.27
CA HIS A 4 -10.97 37.82 -21.39
C HIS A 4 -11.48 36.39 -21.73
N PRO A 5 -10.72 35.59 -22.50
CA PRO A 5 -10.48 34.22 -22.07
C PRO A 5 -9.00 33.79 -22.09
N PRO A 6 -8.68 32.71 -21.35
CA PRO A 6 -7.36 32.43 -20.77
C PRO A 6 -6.35 31.72 -21.70
N ALA A 7 -5.08 31.90 -21.37
CA ALA A 7 -3.96 31.17 -21.96
C ALA A 7 -3.92 29.72 -21.46
N GLY A 8 -3.90 28.78 -22.41
CA GLY A 8 -3.18 27.51 -22.28
C GLY A 8 -3.84 26.39 -21.48
N GLY A 9 -4.85 25.74 -22.07
CA GLY A 9 -5.09 24.33 -21.78
C GLY A 9 -4.04 23.46 -22.52
N PRO A 10 -3.44 22.44 -21.88
CA PRO A 10 -2.54 21.54 -22.59
C PRO A 10 -3.27 20.76 -23.69
N ALA A 11 -2.63 20.74 -24.86
CA ALA A 11 -3.04 20.13 -26.10
C ALA A 11 -2.90 18.59 -26.09
N ALA A 12 -3.78 17.93 -26.86
CA ALA A 12 -3.66 16.59 -27.45
C ALA A 12 -3.38 15.41 -26.48
N THR A 13 -4.40 14.65 -26.09
CA THR A 13 -5.01 13.55 -26.86
C THR A 13 -4.02 12.43 -27.20
N GLY A 14 -3.81 11.53 -26.25
CA GLY A 14 -3.42 10.14 -26.46
C GLY A 14 -4.43 9.25 -25.75
N ILE A 15 -5.34 8.63 -26.50
CA ILE A 15 -6.36 7.72 -25.99
C ILE A 15 -5.70 6.34 -25.85
N PHE A 16 -5.48 5.87 -24.62
CA PHE A 16 -5.28 4.44 -24.36
C PHE A 16 -6.60 3.87 -23.84
N HIS A 17 -7.29 3.15 -24.71
CA HIS A 17 -8.48 2.38 -24.39
C HIS A 17 -8.04 0.93 -24.17
N GLU A 18 -7.72 0.56 -22.94
CA GLU A 18 -7.67 -0.85 -22.54
C GLU A 18 -8.77 -1.09 -21.53
N SER A 19 -9.81 -1.78 -22.00
CA SER A 19 -10.92 -2.25 -21.18
C SER A 19 -10.39 -3.24 -20.14
N SER A 20 -10.01 -2.73 -18.97
CA SER A 20 -9.63 -3.54 -17.82
C SER A 20 -10.83 -4.38 -17.40
N ILE A 21 -10.76 -5.69 -17.67
CA ILE A 21 -11.65 -6.65 -17.02
C ILE A 21 -11.40 -6.51 -15.51
N LEU A 22 -12.45 -6.28 -14.72
CA LEU A 22 -12.32 -6.12 -13.28
C LEU A 22 -11.77 -7.44 -12.68
N GLN A 23 -10.46 -7.52 -12.50
CA GLN A 23 -9.84 -8.56 -11.69
C GLN A 23 -10.16 -8.25 -10.23
N THR A 24 -11.12 -8.95 -9.65
CA THR A 24 -11.29 -8.99 -8.19
C THR A 24 -10.12 -9.79 -7.62
N THR A 25 -9.00 -9.10 -7.35
CA THR A 25 -7.96 -9.66 -6.49
C THR A 25 -8.61 -9.96 -5.14
N PRO A 26 -8.61 -11.23 -4.68
CA PRO A 26 -9.15 -11.54 -3.36
C PRO A 26 -8.40 -10.66 -2.34
N ALA A 27 -9.15 -10.00 -1.46
CA ALA A 27 -8.55 -9.13 -0.45
C ALA A 27 -7.52 -9.95 0.34
N SER A 28 -6.27 -9.45 0.39
CA SER A 28 -5.24 -10.07 1.22
C SER A 28 -5.72 -10.00 2.68
N PRO A 29 -5.73 -11.12 3.42
CA PRO A 29 -6.17 -11.11 4.82
C PRO A 29 -5.24 -10.30 5.73
N PHE A 30 -4.05 -9.94 5.25
CA PHE A 30 -3.07 -9.15 5.97
C PHE A 30 -2.58 -7.96 5.13
N ASP A 31 -2.36 -6.84 5.81
CA ASP A 31 -1.77 -5.61 5.28
C ASP A 31 -0.23 -5.72 5.18
N ALA A 32 0.39 -6.53 6.04
CA ALA A 32 1.84 -6.73 6.08
C ALA A 32 2.22 -8.10 6.68
N ILE A 33 3.40 -8.58 6.30
CA ILE A 33 4.05 -9.75 6.91
C ILE A 33 5.47 -9.33 7.31
N VAL A 34 5.84 -9.57 8.56
CA VAL A 34 7.19 -9.35 9.11
C VAL A 34 7.87 -10.71 9.28
N ILE A 35 9.09 -10.85 8.75
CA ILE A 35 9.88 -12.08 8.89
C ILE A 35 10.95 -11.87 9.96
N GLY A 36 10.92 -12.72 10.98
CA GLY A 36 11.73 -12.66 12.20
C GLY A 36 10.98 -12.03 13.38
N ALA A 37 11.00 -12.71 14.54
CA ALA A 37 10.47 -12.22 15.82
C ALA A 37 11.57 -11.88 16.84
N GLY A 38 12.75 -11.47 16.35
CA GLY A 38 13.75 -10.80 17.17
C GLY A 38 13.34 -9.36 17.54
N PHE A 39 14.25 -8.62 18.19
CA PHE A 39 14.00 -7.22 18.59
C PHE A 39 13.49 -6.34 17.45
N GLY A 40 14.08 -6.46 16.26
CA GLY A 40 13.66 -5.69 15.08
C GLY A 40 12.23 -6.00 14.63
N GLY A 41 11.87 -7.29 14.59
CA GLY A 41 10.54 -7.73 14.17
C GLY A 41 9.45 -7.33 15.16
N ILE A 42 9.69 -7.50 16.46
CA ILE A 42 8.76 -7.08 17.51
C ILE A 42 8.60 -5.55 17.51
N CYS A 43 9.70 -4.80 17.38
CA CYS A 43 9.64 -3.35 17.28
C CYS A 43 8.87 -2.91 16.01
N MET A 44 9.02 -3.61 14.89
CA MET A 44 8.24 -3.37 13.68
C MET A 44 6.75 -3.64 13.91
N GLY A 45 6.39 -4.76 14.56
CA GLY A 45 5.00 -5.02 14.96
C GLY A 45 4.40 -3.89 15.79
N ARG A 46 5.17 -3.35 16.76
CA ARG A 46 4.74 -2.18 17.55
C ARG A 46 4.66 -0.90 16.72
N ALA A 47 5.49 -0.72 15.69
CA ALA A 47 5.41 0.41 14.78
C ALA A 47 4.15 0.34 13.91
N LEU A 48 3.82 -0.84 13.38
CA LEU A 48 2.60 -1.10 12.62
C LEU A 48 1.35 -0.80 13.46
N LEU A 49 1.31 -1.28 14.71
CA LEU A 49 0.21 -0.97 15.62
C LEU A 49 0.05 0.54 15.87
N ARG A 50 1.16 1.28 16.05
CA ARG A 50 1.13 2.74 16.22
C ARG A 50 0.68 3.47 14.95
N ALA A 51 0.92 2.90 13.78
CA ALA A 51 0.44 3.40 12.50
C ALA A 51 -1.03 3.05 12.21
N GLY A 52 -1.71 2.33 13.11
CA GLY A 52 -3.09 1.88 12.91
C GLY A 52 -3.23 0.62 12.06
N ILE A 53 -2.11 0.00 11.65
CA ILE A 53 -2.09 -1.26 10.91
C ILE A 53 -2.18 -2.39 11.93
N ARG A 54 -3.32 -3.08 11.94
CA ARG A 54 -3.64 -4.10 12.95
C ARG A 54 -3.73 -5.52 12.39
N HIS A 55 -3.84 -5.66 11.07
CA HIS A 55 -3.96 -6.95 10.41
C HIS A 55 -2.62 -7.31 9.76
N PHE A 56 -1.66 -7.72 10.58
CA PHE A 56 -0.34 -8.16 10.10
C PHE A 56 0.09 -9.44 10.81
N LEU A 57 1.02 -10.16 10.18
CA LEU A 57 1.58 -11.41 10.70
C LEU A 57 3.08 -11.25 10.95
N ILE A 58 3.59 -11.75 12.08
CA ILE A 58 5.03 -11.91 12.32
C ILE A 58 5.32 -13.41 12.31
N LEU A 59 6.30 -13.83 11.49
CA LEU A 59 6.73 -15.22 11.37
C LEU A 59 8.14 -15.38 11.92
N GLU A 60 8.36 -16.39 12.75
CA GLU A 60 9.68 -16.77 13.27
C GLU A 60 9.92 -18.26 13.00
N ARG A 61 11.16 -18.61 12.68
CA ARG A 61 11.58 -19.98 12.45
C ARG A 61 11.91 -20.68 13.76
N ALA A 62 12.54 -19.98 14.69
CA ALA A 62 12.88 -20.53 16.00
C ALA A 62 11.63 -20.87 16.80
N ASP A 63 11.78 -21.79 17.75
CA ASP A 63 10.73 -22.15 18.70
C ASP A 63 10.52 -21.07 19.79
N ASP A 64 11.34 -20.00 19.77
CA ASP A 64 11.31 -18.88 20.71
C ASP A 64 11.50 -17.52 20.01
N ILE A 65 11.32 -16.42 20.74
CA ILE A 65 11.43 -15.03 20.27
C ILE A 65 12.67 -14.32 20.85
N GLY A 66 13.03 -13.17 20.27
CA GLY A 66 14.11 -12.32 20.82
C GLY A 66 15.41 -12.31 19.99
N GLY A 67 15.53 -13.23 19.02
CA GLY A 67 16.66 -13.31 18.09
C GLY A 67 17.58 -14.48 18.39
#